data_AF-A0A7S2DLI9-F1
#
_entry.id   AF-A0A7S2DLI9-F1
#
_cell.length_a   1.000
_cell.length_b   1.000
_cell.length_c   1.000
_cell.angle_alpha   90.00
_cell.angle_beta   90.00
_cell.angle_gamma   90.00
#
_symmetry.space_group_name_H-M   'P 1'
#
loop_
_entity.id
_entity.type
_entity.pdbx_description
1 polymer ?
#
loop_
_entity_poly.entity_id
_entity_poly.type
_entity_poly.pdbx_seq_one_letter_code
_entity_poly.pdbx_strand_id
1 'polypeptide(L)'
;IHQTERMGGKNHVEISTKINAALEAGDAPQKTCEDFTFDELNSLVRDMFCHFNEHLSAAYGKNEAIHDKKDGRSLRFDTVEEYEEVWAEEIIKVAQDPSVLEPLLHAKCAEALMMWTHHTPSAAKEVLVNEQAVSIPTLPIFNDTHANHADDDVAHTYASSYTCQTGHGITEASSTGSDHVLPHWPSDVHYTGTGYGAYPFWAGGQSGDGGAPIEVHWSETQAAELFYHETCYMNEVGYGTGSTPCYNLMTGVLGEAKGYLYSADLQFCCTATGTPEDLAPPQSDFMDYMTLEGTYTVETAYYSGDAYWYTETLGDSEAVTAFWYGTTLDGYPLQQGEGGYGPNSPSGKGIFIYHEYNYTSWKAEMGVAIDPSIFEVPTICQTTTSSCHYP
;
A
#
# COMPACT_ATOMS: atom_id res chain seq x y z
N ILE A 1 -10.14 7.15 13.09
CA ILE A 1 -10.84 6.10 12.31
C ILE A 1 -9.85 4.96 12.16
N HIS A 2 -10.05 3.86 12.90
CA HIS A 2 -9.29 2.64 12.65
C HIS A 2 -9.79 2.08 11.32
N GLN A 3 -8.97 2.15 10.27
CA GLN A 3 -9.32 1.56 8.98
C GLN A 3 -9.14 0.04 9.09
N THR A 4 -10.23 -0.70 9.21
CA THR A 4 -10.25 -2.17 9.22
C THR A 4 -10.38 -2.76 7.81
N GLU A 5 -10.72 -1.95 6.80
CA GLU A 5 -10.81 -2.35 5.40
C GLU A 5 -10.18 -1.29 4.47
N ARG A 6 -9.54 -1.74 3.39
CA ARG A 6 -9.00 -0.85 2.35
C ARG A 6 -10.14 -0.14 1.62
N MET A 7 -10.07 1.19 1.61
CA MET A 7 -11.03 2.07 0.92
C MET A 7 -10.87 2.13 -0.60
N GLY A 8 -9.92 1.36 -1.16
CA GLY A 8 -9.64 1.33 -2.60
C GLY A 8 -10.64 0.49 -3.39
N GLY A 9 -10.84 0.81 -4.68
CA GLY A 9 -11.64 0.03 -5.61
C GLY A 9 -11.10 0.05 -7.05
N LYS A 10 -11.56 -0.91 -7.88
CA LYS A 10 -11.12 -1.09 -9.28
C LYS A 10 -11.81 -0.16 -10.27
N ASN A 11 -12.90 0.48 -9.86
CA ASN A 11 -13.68 1.41 -10.68
C ASN A 11 -14.47 2.38 -9.79
N HIS A 12 -15.06 3.39 -10.43
CA HIS A 12 -15.78 4.47 -9.73
C HIS A 12 -16.93 4.00 -8.85
N VAL A 13 -17.65 2.95 -9.26
CA VAL A 13 -18.78 2.41 -8.50
C VAL A 13 -18.28 1.76 -7.22
N GLU A 14 -17.25 0.92 -7.32
CA GLU A 14 -16.67 0.22 -6.18
C GLU A 14 -16.08 1.21 -5.17
N ILE A 15 -15.34 2.22 -5.65
CA ILE A 15 -14.72 3.25 -4.82
C ILE A 15 -15.80 4.02 -4.05
N SER A 16 -16.80 4.57 -4.75
CA SER A 16 -17.88 5.31 -4.10
C SER A 16 -18.68 4.43 -3.13
N THR A 17 -18.91 3.15 -3.46
CA THR A 17 -19.63 2.22 -2.58
C THR A 17 -18.87 1.99 -1.27
N LYS A 18 -17.56 1.72 -1.34
CA LYS A 18 -16.72 1.51 -0.16
C LYS A 18 -16.61 2.77 0.69
N ILE A 19 -16.38 3.92 0.05
CA ILE A 19 -16.35 5.23 0.72
C ILE A 19 -17.64 5.48 1.48
N ASN A 20 -18.79 5.34 0.81
CA ASN A 20 -20.08 5.59 1.45
C ASN A 20 -20.36 4.59 2.58
N ALA A 21 -20.01 3.30 2.42
CA ALA A 21 -20.15 2.32 3.50
C ALA A 21 -19.31 2.67 4.74
N ALA A 22 -18.08 3.15 4.57
CA ALA A 22 -17.27 3.59 5.70
C ALA A 22 -17.78 4.87 6.35
N LEU A 23 -18.38 5.78 5.56
CA LEU A 23 -19.08 6.93 6.13
C LEU A 23 -20.26 6.45 6.98
N GLU A 24 -21.07 5.51 6.46
CA GLU A 24 -22.27 4.98 7.14
C GLU A 24 -21.92 4.28 8.46
N ALA A 25 -20.73 3.69 8.54
CA ALA A 25 -20.19 3.14 9.78
C ALA A 25 -19.74 4.21 10.79
N GLY A 26 -19.60 5.47 10.38
CA GLY A 26 -19.27 6.59 11.24
C GLY A 26 -20.50 7.22 11.91
N ASP A 27 -20.25 8.09 12.90
CA ASP A 27 -21.31 8.73 13.71
C ASP A 27 -21.90 10.01 13.07
N ALA A 28 -21.39 10.45 11.92
CA ALA A 28 -21.85 11.67 11.26
C ALA A 28 -23.15 11.44 10.47
N PRO A 29 -24.19 12.26 10.66
CA PRO A 29 -25.40 12.21 9.83
C PRO A 29 -25.08 12.41 8.35
N GLN A 30 -25.77 11.70 7.46
CA GLN A 30 -25.54 11.76 6.03
C GLN A 30 -26.80 12.13 5.25
N LYS A 31 -26.58 12.74 4.09
CA LYS A 31 -27.59 12.86 3.02
C LYS A 31 -26.95 12.51 1.68
N THR A 32 -27.76 12.13 0.69
CA THR A 32 -27.23 11.96 -0.66
C THR A 32 -26.80 13.32 -1.20
N CYS A 33 -25.87 13.35 -2.16
CA CYS A 33 -25.37 14.61 -2.70
C CYS A 33 -26.49 15.48 -3.29
N GLU A 34 -27.49 14.86 -3.89
CA GLU A 34 -28.63 15.51 -4.54
C GLU A 34 -29.61 16.16 -3.55
N ASP A 35 -29.55 15.76 -2.27
CA ASP A 35 -30.35 16.35 -1.19
C ASP A 35 -29.72 17.63 -0.61
N PHE A 36 -28.50 17.99 -1.05
CA PHE A 36 -27.84 19.24 -0.66
C PHE A 36 -28.12 20.37 -1.63
N THR A 37 -28.20 21.58 -1.09
CA THR A 37 -28.10 22.83 -1.84
C THR A 37 -26.66 23.35 -1.89
N PHE A 38 -26.37 24.25 -2.84
CA PHE A 38 -25.06 24.92 -2.90
C PHE A 38 -24.77 25.68 -1.60
N ASP A 39 -25.77 26.34 -1.02
CA ASP A 39 -25.60 27.11 0.21
C ASP A 39 -25.28 26.21 1.41
N GLU A 40 -25.89 25.02 1.50
CA GLU A 40 -25.55 24.04 2.54
C GLU A 40 -24.11 23.52 2.39
N LEU A 41 -23.67 23.16 1.17
CA LEU A 41 -22.29 22.69 0.94
C LEU A 41 -21.26 23.80 1.16
N ASN A 42 -21.54 25.02 0.70
CA ASN A 42 -20.67 26.17 0.93
C ASN A 42 -20.56 26.49 2.43
N SER A 43 -21.66 26.39 3.18
CA SER A 43 -21.65 26.59 4.64
C SER A 43 -20.85 25.49 5.34
N LEU A 44 -21.02 24.23 4.94
CA LEU A 44 -20.22 23.11 5.44
C LEU A 44 -18.72 23.34 5.25
N VAL A 45 -18.29 23.79 4.07
CA VAL A 45 -16.88 24.10 3.81
C VAL A 45 -16.39 25.26 4.69
N ARG A 46 -17.17 26.35 4.85
CA ARG A 46 -16.81 27.46 5.78
C ARG A 46 -16.62 26.98 7.21
N ASP A 47 -17.54 26.15 7.69
CA ASP A 47 -17.50 25.63 9.06
C ASP A 47 -16.26 24.74 9.25
N MET A 48 -15.94 23.88 8.28
CA MET A 48 -14.72 23.07 8.30
C MET A 48 -13.43 23.90 8.27
N PHE A 49 -13.36 24.95 7.44
CA PHE A 49 -12.18 25.82 7.32
C PHE A 49 -11.79 26.48 8.65
N CYS A 50 -12.78 26.80 9.50
CA CYS A 50 -12.56 27.37 10.84
C CYS A 50 -11.86 26.38 11.79
N HIS A 51 -11.78 25.10 11.42
CA HIS A 51 -11.23 24.02 12.21
C HIS A 51 -10.02 23.32 11.56
N PHE A 52 -9.62 23.74 10.36
CA PHE A 52 -8.44 23.19 9.71
C PHE A 52 -7.20 23.45 10.55
N ASN A 53 -6.38 22.41 10.65
CA ASN A 53 -5.15 22.45 11.43
C ASN A 53 -3.98 22.72 10.48
N GLU A 54 -3.20 23.77 10.74
CA GLU A 54 -2.03 24.12 9.92
C GLU A 54 -1.06 22.94 9.70
N HIS A 55 -0.91 22.05 10.69
CA HIS A 55 -0.06 20.87 10.57
C HIS A 55 -0.63 19.82 9.61
N LEU A 56 -1.95 19.60 9.61
CA LEU A 56 -2.61 18.70 8.65
C LEU A 56 -2.60 19.31 7.26
N SER A 57 -2.89 20.62 7.13
CA SER A 57 -2.82 21.32 5.85
C SER A 57 -1.40 21.30 5.26
N ALA A 58 -0.36 21.42 6.09
CA ALA A 58 1.03 21.28 5.68
C ALA A 58 1.42 19.83 5.29
N ALA A 59 0.80 18.81 5.90
CA ALA A 59 1.04 17.42 5.51
C ALA A 59 0.58 17.13 4.07
N TYR A 60 -0.41 17.89 3.59
CA TYR A 60 -0.95 17.78 2.23
C TYR A 60 -0.56 18.98 1.33
N GLY A 61 0.33 19.86 1.79
CA GLY A 61 0.62 21.15 1.15
C GLY A 61 2.09 21.56 1.22
N LYS A 62 2.64 21.96 0.04
CA LYS A 62 3.84 22.78 -0.17
C LYS A 62 5.05 22.51 0.76
N ASN A 63 5.81 21.45 0.49
CA ASN A 63 7.26 21.62 0.58
C ASN A 63 7.67 22.44 -0.66
N GLU A 64 8.12 23.68 -0.49
CA GLU A 64 8.57 24.57 -1.58
C GLU A 64 9.68 23.98 -2.48
N ALA A 65 10.31 22.88 -2.05
CA ALA A 65 11.27 22.12 -2.85
C ALA A 65 10.64 21.21 -3.92
N ILE A 66 9.33 20.96 -3.87
CA ILE A 66 8.61 20.09 -4.81
C ILE A 66 7.35 20.83 -5.26
N HIS A 67 7.49 21.63 -6.31
CA HIS A 67 6.40 22.32 -7.03
C HIS A 67 5.49 21.37 -7.82
N ASP A 68 5.18 20.20 -7.26
CA ASP A 68 4.31 19.22 -7.90
C ASP A 68 3.11 19.01 -6.98
N LYS A 69 1.96 19.58 -7.35
CA LYS A 69 0.65 19.32 -6.74
C LYS A 69 0.23 17.87 -7.02
N LYS A 70 0.98 16.90 -6.47
CA LYS A 70 0.79 15.47 -6.72
C LYS A 70 -0.12 14.78 -5.70
N ASP A 71 -0.30 15.39 -4.53
CA ASP A 71 -1.23 14.83 -3.54
C ASP A 71 -2.66 15.23 -3.89
N GLY A 72 -3.49 14.25 -4.26
CA GLY A 72 -4.92 14.47 -4.53
C GLY A 72 -5.70 14.98 -3.31
N ARG A 73 -5.12 14.99 -2.11
CA ARG A 73 -5.72 15.55 -0.91
C ARG A 73 -5.42 17.03 -0.74
N SER A 74 -4.60 17.67 -1.56
CA SER A 74 -4.38 19.12 -1.43
C SER A 74 -5.69 19.92 -1.61
N LEU A 75 -5.87 20.99 -0.83
CA LEU A 75 -6.99 21.92 -1.02
C LEU A 75 -6.88 22.60 -2.40
N ARG A 76 -8.01 22.88 -3.05
CA ARG A 76 -8.04 23.61 -4.33
C ARG A 76 -7.56 25.05 -4.17
N PHE A 77 -7.98 25.68 -3.08
CA PHE A 77 -7.59 27.03 -2.68
C PHE A 77 -7.07 27.06 -1.24
N ASP A 78 -6.21 28.02 -0.94
CA ASP A 78 -5.55 28.12 0.36
C ASP A 78 -6.47 28.78 1.40
N THR A 79 -7.43 29.61 0.95
CA THR A 79 -8.36 30.31 1.86
C THR A 79 -9.82 30.14 1.48
N VAL A 80 -10.71 30.34 2.47
CA VAL A 80 -12.17 30.27 2.25
C VAL A 80 -12.65 31.41 1.36
N GLU A 81 -11.99 32.57 1.37
CA GLU A 81 -12.35 33.72 0.53
C GLU A 81 -12.15 33.40 -0.96
N GLU A 82 -11.09 32.68 -1.32
CA GLU A 82 -10.86 32.20 -2.70
C GLU A 82 -11.97 31.23 -3.14
N TYR A 83 -12.42 30.36 -2.24
CA TYR A 83 -13.59 29.50 -2.49
C TYR A 83 -14.86 30.32 -2.72
N GLU A 84 -15.11 31.35 -1.90
CA GLU A 84 -16.31 32.19 -1.99
C GLU A 84 -16.38 32.98 -3.31
N GLU A 85 -15.24 33.44 -3.83
CA GLU A 85 -15.16 34.09 -5.15
C GLU A 85 -15.64 33.13 -6.25
N VAL A 86 -15.16 31.88 -6.26
CA VAL A 86 -15.56 30.87 -7.25
C VAL A 86 -17.03 30.48 -7.08
N TRP A 87 -17.51 30.32 -5.85
CA TRP A 87 -18.91 29.95 -5.60
C TRP A 87 -19.90 31.00 -6.10
N ALA A 88 -19.55 32.29 -6.01
CA ALA A 88 -20.37 33.35 -6.57
C ALA A 88 -20.48 33.24 -8.10
N GLU A 89 -19.39 32.88 -8.78
CA GLU A 89 -19.38 32.64 -10.22
C GLU A 89 -20.20 31.40 -10.61
N GLU A 90 -20.10 30.32 -9.84
CA GLU A 90 -20.88 29.08 -10.04
C GLU A 90 -22.39 29.32 -9.95
N ILE A 91 -22.85 30.12 -8.98
CA ILE A 91 -24.27 30.49 -8.85
C ILE A 91 -24.75 31.24 -10.10
N ILE A 92 -23.95 32.16 -10.62
CA ILE A 92 -24.27 32.90 -11.85
C ILE A 92 -24.31 31.93 -13.04
N LYS A 93 -23.34 31.02 -13.14
CA LYS A 93 -23.26 30.04 -14.23
C LYS A 93 -24.47 29.11 -14.23
N VAL A 94 -24.88 28.59 -13.07
CA VAL A 94 -26.10 27.77 -12.92
C VAL A 94 -27.37 28.53 -13.32
N ALA A 95 -27.48 29.81 -12.97
CA ALA A 95 -28.64 30.63 -13.36
C ALA A 95 -28.71 30.87 -14.88
N GLN A 96 -27.56 30.88 -15.57
CA GLN A 96 -27.46 31.06 -17.02
C GLN A 96 -27.65 29.75 -17.78
N ASP A 97 -27.11 28.66 -17.27
CA ASP A 97 -27.20 27.32 -17.85
C ASP A 97 -27.49 26.27 -16.77
N PRO A 98 -28.77 25.87 -16.61
CA PRO A 98 -29.14 24.85 -15.63
C PRO A 98 -28.48 23.49 -15.83
N SER A 99 -27.92 23.19 -17.02
CA SER A 99 -27.25 21.90 -17.27
C SER A 99 -25.96 21.73 -16.46
N VAL A 100 -25.36 22.83 -15.99
CA VAL A 100 -24.14 22.80 -15.16
C VAL A 100 -24.43 22.52 -13.68
N LEU A 101 -25.70 22.50 -13.27
CA LEU A 101 -26.07 22.35 -11.85
C LEU A 101 -25.59 21.03 -11.26
N GLU A 102 -25.95 19.92 -11.91
CA GLU A 102 -25.60 18.57 -11.43
C GLU A 102 -24.08 18.33 -11.36
N PRO A 103 -23.27 18.60 -12.41
CA PRO A 103 -21.83 18.42 -12.33
C PRO A 103 -21.19 19.29 -11.25
N LEU A 104 -21.59 20.55 -11.10
CA LEU A 104 -21.04 21.42 -10.06
C LEU A 104 -21.47 20.99 -8.64
N LEU A 105 -22.70 20.51 -8.46
CA LEU A 105 -23.16 19.95 -7.18
C LEU A 105 -22.32 18.74 -6.78
N HIS A 106 -22.13 17.80 -7.71
CA HIS A 106 -21.34 16.60 -7.48
C HIS A 106 -19.88 16.91 -7.18
N ALA A 107 -19.29 17.89 -7.89
CA ALA A 107 -17.94 18.38 -7.63
C ALA A 107 -17.81 18.89 -6.19
N LYS A 108 -18.75 19.73 -5.74
CA LYS A 108 -18.78 20.24 -4.36
C LYS A 108 -18.93 19.15 -3.31
N CYS A 109 -19.80 18.16 -3.54
CA CYS A 109 -19.94 17.03 -2.62
C CYS A 109 -18.64 16.24 -2.47
N ALA A 110 -17.97 15.93 -3.58
CA ALA A 110 -16.69 15.22 -3.57
C ALA A 110 -15.61 16.01 -2.82
N GLU A 111 -15.51 17.31 -3.06
CA GLU A 111 -14.54 18.19 -2.40
C GLU A 111 -14.84 18.34 -0.89
N ALA A 112 -16.09 18.61 -0.52
CA ALA A 112 -16.50 18.73 0.88
C ALA A 112 -16.22 17.44 1.66
N LEU A 113 -16.46 16.27 1.04
CA LEU A 113 -16.18 14.98 1.65
C LEU A 113 -14.67 14.73 1.82
N MET A 114 -13.85 15.11 0.84
CA MET A 114 -12.39 15.03 0.93
C MET A 114 -11.88 15.89 2.09
N MET A 115 -12.35 17.13 2.20
CA MET A 115 -12.01 18.05 3.29
C MET A 115 -12.46 17.53 4.65
N TRP A 116 -13.68 17.01 4.75
CA TRP A 116 -14.17 16.37 5.96
C TRP A 116 -13.22 15.24 6.37
N THR A 117 -12.91 14.35 5.43
CA THR A 117 -12.15 13.13 5.73
C THR A 117 -10.71 13.44 6.13
N HIS A 118 -10.01 14.27 5.34
CA HIS A 118 -8.55 14.45 5.44
C HIS A 118 -8.10 15.72 6.18
N HIS A 119 -8.88 16.80 6.13
CA HIS A 119 -8.49 18.10 6.68
C HIS A 119 -9.18 18.48 7.98
N THR A 120 -10.28 17.80 8.32
CA THR A 120 -11.04 18.09 9.54
C THR A 120 -10.63 17.14 10.69
N PRO A 121 -10.01 17.66 11.78
CA PRO A 121 -9.60 16.83 12.92
C PRO A 121 -10.79 16.15 13.61
N SER A 122 -10.58 14.99 14.26
CA SER A 122 -11.65 14.27 14.96
C SER A 122 -12.40 15.12 15.99
N ALA A 123 -11.69 15.97 16.74
CA ALA A 123 -12.31 16.86 17.72
C ALA A 123 -13.23 17.90 17.06
N ALA A 124 -12.88 18.39 15.87
CA ALA A 124 -13.72 19.30 15.11
C ALA A 124 -14.94 18.58 14.54
N LYS A 125 -14.78 17.36 14.02
CA LYS A 125 -15.89 16.52 13.55
C LYS A 125 -16.94 16.32 14.64
N GLU A 126 -16.49 16.06 15.87
CA GLU A 126 -17.38 15.90 17.03
C GLU A 126 -18.18 17.17 17.32
N VAL A 127 -17.53 18.35 17.30
CA VAL A 127 -18.20 19.64 17.49
C VAL A 127 -19.20 19.93 16.35
N LEU A 128 -18.80 19.74 15.10
CA LEU A 128 -19.64 19.97 13.92
C LEU A 128 -20.88 19.08 13.94
N VAL A 129 -20.74 17.79 14.29
CA VAL A 129 -21.87 16.86 14.37
C VAL A 129 -22.76 17.14 15.58
N ASN A 130 -22.19 17.25 16.79
CA ASN A 130 -22.98 17.28 18.02
C ASN A 130 -23.52 18.67 18.37
N GLU A 131 -22.78 19.73 18.04
CA GLU A 131 -23.15 21.10 18.41
C GLU A 131 -23.80 21.86 17.26
N GLN A 132 -23.37 21.61 16.02
CA GLN A 132 -23.87 22.30 14.83
C GLN A 132 -24.83 21.47 13.98
N ALA A 133 -25.06 20.20 14.35
CA ALA A 133 -25.97 19.28 13.67
C ALA A 133 -25.67 19.15 12.16
N VAL A 134 -24.39 19.23 11.80
CA VAL A 134 -23.93 19.12 10.42
C VAL A 134 -24.19 17.72 9.88
N SER A 135 -24.67 17.65 8.63
CA SER A 135 -24.71 16.42 7.84
C SER A 135 -23.66 16.48 6.75
N ILE A 136 -23.05 15.34 6.41
CA ILE A 136 -22.06 15.23 5.34
C ILE A 136 -22.66 14.60 4.07
N PRO A 137 -22.21 14.99 2.88
CA PRO A 137 -22.66 14.35 1.64
C PRO A 137 -22.04 12.97 1.46
N THR A 138 -22.83 12.03 0.91
CA THR A 138 -22.26 10.81 0.30
C THR A 138 -21.46 11.19 -0.94
N LEU A 139 -20.47 10.37 -1.32
CA LEU A 139 -19.74 10.51 -2.58
C LEU A 139 -20.60 10.01 -3.76
N PRO A 140 -21.03 10.90 -4.69
CA PRO A 140 -21.66 10.46 -5.93
C PRO A 140 -20.70 9.60 -6.78
N ILE A 141 -21.24 8.71 -7.60
CA ILE A 141 -20.42 7.92 -8.55
C ILE A 141 -19.87 8.88 -9.61
N PHE A 142 -18.59 8.73 -9.95
CA PHE A 142 -17.99 9.55 -11.02
C PHE A 142 -18.66 9.26 -12.37
N ASN A 143 -19.13 10.31 -13.03
CA ASN A 143 -19.78 10.29 -14.33
C ASN A 143 -18.89 10.93 -15.40
N ASP A 144 -18.45 10.14 -16.38
CA ASP A 144 -17.65 10.60 -17.52
C ASP A 144 -18.35 11.68 -18.35
N THR A 145 -19.68 11.71 -18.36
CA THR A 145 -20.44 12.76 -19.07
C THR A 145 -20.23 14.13 -18.43
N HIS A 146 -20.10 14.18 -17.10
CA HIS A 146 -19.80 15.41 -16.38
C HIS A 146 -18.34 15.83 -16.57
N ALA A 147 -17.42 14.87 -16.61
CA ALA A 147 -16.01 15.11 -16.90
C ALA A 147 -15.74 15.54 -18.35
N ASN A 148 -16.69 15.29 -19.25
CA ASN A 148 -16.66 15.71 -20.66
C ASN A 148 -17.80 16.71 -20.97
N HIS A 149 -18.20 17.52 -19.98
CA HIS A 149 -19.23 18.54 -20.16
C HIS A 149 -18.82 19.55 -21.25
N ALA A 150 -19.81 20.14 -21.94
CA ALA A 150 -19.56 21.06 -23.06
C ALA A 150 -18.93 22.41 -22.63
N ASP A 151 -19.04 22.75 -21.34
CA ASP A 151 -18.36 23.87 -20.71
C ASP A 151 -17.06 23.34 -20.07
N ASP A 152 -15.91 23.74 -20.62
CA ASP A 152 -14.59 23.25 -20.23
C ASP A 152 -14.26 23.54 -18.76
N ASP A 153 -14.71 24.67 -18.21
CA ASP A 153 -14.44 25.01 -16.80
C ASP A 153 -15.24 24.10 -15.85
N VAL A 154 -16.47 23.76 -16.23
CA VAL A 154 -17.32 22.82 -15.48
C VAL A 154 -16.74 21.42 -15.56
N ALA A 155 -16.35 20.97 -16.74
CA ALA A 155 -15.68 19.68 -16.95
C ALA A 155 -14.40 19.57 -16.11
N HIS A 156 -13.56 20.61 -16.14
CA HIS A 156 -12.31 20.67 -15.37
C HIS A 156 -12.56 20.68 -13.86
N THR A 157 -13.51 21.51 -13.40
CA THR A 157 -13.89 21.58 -11.97
C THR A 157 -14.40 20.23 -11.48
N TYR A 158 -15.27 19.58 -12.25
CA TYR A 158 -15.78 18.26 -11.94
C TYR A 158 -14.65 17.22 -11.83
N ALA A 159 -13.83 17.08 -12.87
CA ALA A 159 -12.76 16.08 -12.91
C ALA A 159 -11.73 16.29 -11.80
N SER A 160 -11.37 17.54 -11.51
CA SER A 160 -10.38 17.88 -10.47
C SER A 160 -10.89 17.76 -9.03
N SER A 161 -12.21 17.84 -8.81
CA SER A 161 -12.79 17.71 -7.45
C SER A 161 -12.92 16.26 -7.00
N TYR A 162 -12.90 15.30 -7.93
CA TYR A 162 -13.03 13.87 -7.66
C TYR A 162 -11.71 13.19 -7.32
N THR A 163 -10.87 13.84 -6.52
CA THR A 163 -9.57 13.28 -6.11
C THR A 163 -9.70 12.01 -5.28
N CYS A 164 -10.84 11.79 -4.63
CA CYS A 164 -11.18 10.52 -3.99
C CYS A 164 -11.07 9.34 -4.98
N GLN A 165 -11.44 9.53 -6.25
CA GLN A 165 -11.38 8.49 -7.27
C GLN A 165 -9.96 8.20 -7.73
N THR A 166 -9.10 9.22 -7.75
CA THR A 166 -7.68 9.05 -8.05
C THR A 166 -6.94 8.43 -6.86
N GLY A 167 -7.19 8.92 -5.64
CA GLY A 167 -6.51 8.48 -4.42
C GLY A 167 -6.98 7.14 -3.87
N HIS A 168 -8.22 6.74 -4.16
CA HIS A 168 -8.75 5.40 -3.88
C HIS A 168 -8.92 4.55 -5.13
N GLY A 169 -8.53 5.08 -6.29
CA GLY A 169 -8.30 4.29 -7.47
C GLY A 169 -7.20 3.31 -7.12
N ILE A 170 -7.54 2.02 -7.03
CA ILE A 170 -6.51 1.00 -7.01
C ILE A 170 -5.93 0.99 -8.41
N THR A 171 -4.96 1.86 -8.64
CA THR A 171 -4.09 1.78 -9.81
C THR A 171 -2.84 0.99 -9.48
N GLU A 172 -2.33 1.01 -8.24
CA GLU A 172 -1.04 0.38 -7.90
C GLU A 172 -0.89 -0.10 -6.42
N ALA A 173 -1.97 -0.55 -5.76
CA ALA A 173 -1.84 -1.47 -4.60
C ALA A 173 -2.04 -2.95 -4.99
N SER A 174 -2.16 -3.16 -6.30
CA SER A 174 -1.80 -4.30 -7.14
C SER A 174 -1.76 -3.70 -8.55
N SER A 175 -0.60 -3.44 -9.16
CA SER A 175 -0.57 -2.89 -10.53
C SER A 175 -0.95 -3.93 -11.60
N THR A 176 -1.23 -5.18 -11.23
CA THR A 176 -1.62 -6.22 -12.20
C THR A 176 -3.04 -6.72 -12.07
N GLY A 177 -3.78 -6.35 -11.02
CA GLY A 177 -5.07 -7.01 -10.80
C GLY A 177 -4.90 -8.53 -10.74
N SER A 178 -3.85 -8.97 -10.04
CA SER A 178 -3.57 -10.36 -9.71
C SER A 178 -4.88 -11.10 -9.48
N ASP A 179 -5.08 -12.17 -10.25
CA ASP A 179 -6.29 -12.97 -10.16
C ASP A 179 -6.28 -13.89 -8.94
N HIS A 180 -5.17 -13.90 -8.17
CA HIS A 180 -4.89 -14.82 -7.08
C HIS A 180 -5.07 -16.29 -7.48
N VAL A 181 -4.88 -16.58 -8.77
CA VAL A 181 -4.83 -17.92 -9.31
C VAL A 181 -3.36 -18.27 -9.50
N LEU A 182 -2.95 -19.39 -8.91
CA LEU A 182 -1.59 -19.88 -9.02
C LEU A 182 -1.14 -19.89 -10.50
N PRO A 183 0.06 -19.37 -10.82
CA PRO A 183 1.17 -19.11 -9.89
C PRO A 183 1.13 -17.77 -9.13
N HIS A 184 0.16 -16.90 -9.38
CA HIS A 184 -0.04 -15.72 -8.54
C HIS A 184 -0.40 -16.16 -7.12
N TRP A 185 0.23 -15.55 -6.14
CA TRP A 185 -0.01 -15.85 -4.75
C TRP A 185 -1.47 -15.53 -4.38
N PRO A 186 -2.06 -16.25 -3.41
CA PRO A 186 -3.35 -15.87 -2.83
C PRO A 186 -3.29 -14.45 -2.25
N SER A 187 -4.40 -13.90 -1.75
CA SER A 187 -4.38 -12.58 -1.10
C SER A 187 -3.62 -12.59 0.23
N ASP A 188 -3.61 -13.74 0.91
CA ASP A 188 -2.98 -13.95 2.20
C ASP A 188 -2.45 -15.39 2.27
N VAL A 189 -1.26 -15.56 2.86
CA VAL A 189 -0.68 -16.88 3.10
C VAL A 189 0.27 -16.88 4.28
N HIS A 190 0.17 -17.94 5.07
CA HIS A 190 1.17 -18.33 6.06
C HIS A 190 1.88 -19.59 5.59
N TYR A 191 3.20 -19.64 5.72
CA TYR A 191 3.95 -20.83 5.40
C TYR A 191 5.22 -20.98 6.24
N THR A 192 5.74 -22.19 6.24
CA THR A 192 7.04 -22.52 6.80
C THR A 192 7.98 -22.93 5.68
N GLY A 193 9.29 -22.98 5.93
CA GLY A 193 10.24 -23.44 4.93
C GLY A 193 11.64 -23.61 5.48
N THR A 194 12.60 -23.67 4.57
CA THR A 194 14.03 -23.67 4.90
C THR A 194 14.71 -22.54 4.14
N GLY A 195 15.32 -21.58 4.86
CA GLY A 195 16.19 -20.55 4.31
C GLY A 195 17.63 -21.01 4.27
N TYR A 196 18.35 -20.67 3.20
CA TYR A 196 19.74 -21.04 2.95
C TYR A 196 20.55 -19.80 2.62
N GLY A 197 21.76 -19.72 3.17
CA GLY A 197 22.63 -18.56 3.02
C GLY A 197 22.44 -17.53 4.14
N ALA A 198 22.77 -16.28 3.83
CA ALA A 198 22.83 -15.20 4.80
C ALA A 198 21.46 -14.54 5.04
N TYR A 199 21.03 -14.49 6.31
CA TYR A 199 19.82 -13.77 6.72
C TYR A 199 20.13 -12.70 7.79
N PRO A 200 19.50 -11.50 7.72
CA PRO A 200 18.68 -11.03 6.60
C PRO A 200 19.49 -10.98 5.29
N PHE A 201 18.81 -10.95 4.13
CA PHE A 201 19.42 -11.22 2.82
C PHE A 201 20.62 -10.35 2.44
N TRP A 202 20.77 -9.20 3.10
CA TRP A 202 21.85 -8.24 2.90
C TRP A 202 22.97 -8.30 3.95
N ALA A 203 22.87 -9.15 4.97
CA ALA A 203 23.83 -9.24 6.07
C ALA A 203 24.39 -10.66 6.19
N GLY A 204 25.69 -10.81 6.01
CA GLY A 204 26.42 -12.07 6.02
C GLY A 204 27.39 -12.23 4.86
N GLY A 205 28.50 -12.93 5.10
CA GLY A 205 29.49 -13.27 4.06
C GLY A 205 29.36 -14.69 3.47
N GLN A 206 28.35 -15.48 3.86
CA GLN A 206 28.21 -16.88 3.47
C GLN A 206 27.19 -17.08 2.34
N SER A 207 27.64 -17.74 1.28
CA SER A 207 26.85 -18.11 0.10
C SER A 207 26.29 -19.53 0.25
N GLY A 208 24.97 -19.70 0.28
CA GLY A 208 24.24 -20.93 -0.06
C GLY A 208 24.25 -22.14 0.89
N ASP A 209 25.14 -22.20 1.89
CA ASP A 209 25.27 -23.37 2.78
C ASP A 209 24.60 -23.16 4.15
N GLY A 210 24.06 -24.24 4.73
CA GLY A 210 23.53 -24.26 6.11
C GLY A 210 22.07 -23.83 6.24
N GLY A 211 21.15 -24.70 5.81
CA GLY A 211 19.71 -24.44 5.89
C GLY A 211 19.18 -24.27 7.31
N ALA A 212 18.32 -23.28 7.52
CA ALA A 212 17.63 -23.01 8.79
C ALA A 212 16.11 -22.85 8.58
N PRO A 213 15.28 -23.22 9.56
CA PRO A 213 13.84 -23.01 9.51
C PRO A 213 13.46 -21.53 9.31
N ILE A 214 12.46 -21.33 8.46
CA ILE A 214 11.76 -20.05 8.29
C ILE A 214 10.26 -20.20 8.54
N GLU A 215 9.64 -19.10 8.93
CA GLU A 215 8.19 -18.94 9.01
C GLU A 215 7.83 -17.56 8.45
N VAL A 216 6.85 -17.51 7.57
CA VAL A 216 6.49 -16.28 6.88
C VAL A 216 4.98 -16.10 6.90
N HIS A 217 4.57 -14.91 7.31
CA HIS A 217 3.21 -14.42 7.18
C HIS A 217 3.25 -13.32 6.11
N TRP A 218 2.52 -13.49 5.02
CA TRP A 218 2.44 -12.50 3.97
C TRP A 218 0.97 -12.18 3.69
N SER A 219 0.67 -10.90 3.54
CA SER A 219 -0.68 -10.41 3.31
C SER A 219 -0.65 -9.24 2.32
N GLU A 220 -1.17 -9.48 1.12
CA GLU A 220 -1.39 -8.42 0.16
C GLU A 220 -2.45 -7.46 0.68
N THR A 221 -3.50 -7.97 1.34
CA THR A 221 -4.61 -7.16 1.86
C THR A 221 -4.16 -6.16 2.93
N GLN A 222 -3.09 -6.48 3.65
CA GLN A 222 -2.50 -5.62 4.68
C GLN A 222 -1.23 -4.91 4.21
N ALA A 223 -0.73 -5.22 3.00
CA ALA A 223 0.57 -4.77 2.49
C ALA A 223 1.65 -5.02 3.53
N ALA A 224 1.75 -6.27 3.98
CA ALA A 224 2.69 -6.64 5.02
C ALA A 224 3.27 -8.04 4.79
N GLU A 225 4.54 -8.18 5.18
CA GLU A 225 5.22 -9.46 5.31
C GLU A 225 5.99 -9.48 6.62
N LEU A 226 5.80 -10.54 7.41
CA LEU A 226 6.62 -10.86 8.55
C LEU A 226 7.39 -12.14 8.24
N PHE A 227 8.71 -12.00 8.10
CA PHE A 227 9.63 -13.10 7.80
C PHE A 227 10.45 -13.44 9.04
N TYR A 228 10.25 -14.62 9.62
CA TYR A 228 11.09 -15.19 10.67
C TYR A 228 12.19 -16.08 10.08
N HIS A 229 13.39 -15.99 10.64
CA HIS A 229 14.49 -16.90 10.34
C HIS A 229 15.19 -17.34 11.63
N GLU A 230 15.43 -18.64 11.81
CA GLU A 230 16.02 -19.18 13.05
C GLU A 230 17.47 -18.75 13.27
N THR A 231 18.22 -18.47 12.19
CA THR A 231 19.67 -18.19 12.26
C THR A 231 20.03 -16.93 11.48
N CYS A 232 20.10 -15.76 12.11
CA CYS A 232 20.46 -14.50 11.44
C CYS A 232 21.83 -13.97 11.86
N TYR A 233 22.55 -13.34 10.92
CA TYR A 233 23.86 -12.68 11.12
C TYR A 233 23.70 -11.31 11.78
N MET A 234 23.01 -11.26 12.92
CA MET A 234 22.68 -10.00 13.59
C MET A 234 23.93 -9.22 14.05
N ASN A 235 25.06 -9.91 14.22
CA ASN A 235 26.34 -9.29 14.54
C ASN A 235 26.82 -8.32 13.45
N GLU A 236 26.46 -8.56 12.18
CA GLU A 236 26.84 -7.69 11.06
C GLU A 236 26.02 -6.40 10.99
N VAL A 237 24.82 -6.42 11.59
CA VAL A 237 24.00 -5.22 11.80
C VAL A 237 24.21 -4.59 13.19
N GLY A 238 25.28 -4.98 13.88
CA GLY A 238 25.70 -4.37 15.14
C GLY A 238 25.05 -4.95 16.40
N TYR A 239 24.45 -6.15 16.34
CA TYR A 239 23.80 -6.79 17.48
C TYR A 239 24.32 -8.20 17.79
N GLY A 240 24.78 -8.41 19.02
CA GLY A 240 25.26 -9.72 19.49
C GLY A 240 26.61 -10.13 18.90
N THR A 241 27.04 -11.37 19.17
CA THR A 241 28.36 -11.90 18.77
C THR A 241 28.27 -13.17 17.93
N GLY A 242 27.06 -13.57 17.50
CA GLY A 242 26.83 -14.80 16.77
C GLY A 242 25.44 -14.81 16.14
N SER A 243 25.08 -15.95 15.57
CA SER A 243 23.76 -16.11 14.97
C SER A 243 22.67 -16.14 16.03
N THR A 244 21.57 -15.47 15.76
CA THR A 244 20.39 -15.45 16.63
C THR A 244 19.12 -15.39 15.77
N PRO A 245 17.98 -15.94 16.23
CA PRO A 245 16.74 -15.81 15.50
C PRO A 245 16.32 -14.34 15.35
N CYS A 246 15.76 -14.01 14.19
CA CYS A 246 15.33 -12.65 13.88
C CYS A 246 14.04 -12.64 13.06
N TYR A 247 13.44 -11.46 13.00
CA TYR A 247 12.31 -11.14 12.16
C TYR A 247 12.67 -9.96 11.25
N ASN A 248 12.24 -10.05 9.99
CA ASN A 248 12.14 -8.92 9.07
C ASN A 248 10.66 -8.62 8.84
N LEU A 249 10.20 -7.45 9.28
CA LEU A 249 8.83 -6.98 9.08
C LEU A 249 8.85 -5.88 8.03
N MET A 250 8.18 -6.12 6.92
CA MET A 250 7.96 -5.14 5.85
C MET A 250 6.48 -4.74 5.88
N THR A 251 6.20 -3.44 5.81
CA THR A 251 4.84 -2.88 5.84
C THR A 251 4.70 -1.77 4.83
N GLY A 252 3.50 -1.57 4.30
CA GLY A 252 3.20 -0.52 3.32
C GLY A 252 3.50 -0.94 1.88
N VAL A 253 3.22 -0.03 0.95
CA VAL A 253 3.44 -0.20 -0.49
C VAL A 253 4.70 0.55 -0.93
N LEU A 254 5.21 0.26 -2.13
CA LEU A 254 6.36 0.97 -2.70
C LEU A 254 6.19 2.50 -2.61
N GLY A 255 7.22 3.19 -2.12
CA GLY A 255 7.22 4.64 -1.87
C GLY A 255 6.69 5.07 -0.50
N GLU A 256 5.97 4.20 0.21
CA GLU A 256 5.54 4.40 1.61
C GLU A 256 6.01 3.27 2.54
N ALA A 257 6.77 2.32 2.00
CA ALA A 257 7.13 1.09 2.67
C ALA A 257 8.09 1.35 3.84
N LYS A 258 7.97 0.49 4.87
CA LYS A 258 8.84 0.48 6.04
C LYS A 258 9.30 -0.93 6.33
N GLY A 259 10.61 -1.12 6.38
CA GLY A 259 11.25 -2.34 6.84
C GLY A 259 11.75 -2.22 8.29
N TYR A 260 11.59 -3.28 9.07
CA TYR A 260 12.12 -3.41 10.43
C TYR A 260 12.83 -4.75 10.57
N LEU A 261 14.07 -4.72 11.06
CA LEU A 261 14.80 -5.92 11.44
C LEU A 261 14.92 -5.95 12.96
N TYR A 262 14.51 -7.05 13.59
CA TYR A 262 14.59 -7.20 15.03
C TYR A 262 14.92 -8.64 15.47
N SER A 263 15.67 -8.73 16.57
CA SER A 263 15.97 -9.98 17.25
C SER A 263 14.71 -10.59 17.86
N ALA A 264 14.58 -11.92 17.84
CA ALA A 264 13.40 -12.61 18.38
C ALA A 264 13.21 -12.46 19.91
N ASP A 265 14.28 -12.15 20.65
CA ASP A 265 14.21 -11.83 22.10
C ASP A 265 13.83 -10.36 22.38
N LEU A 266 13.54 -9.59 21.31
CA LEU A 266 13.14 -8.19 21.32
C LEU A 266 14.13 -7.29 22.10
N GLN A 267 15.41 -7.62 22.08
CA GLN A 267 16.46 -6.78 22.68
C GLN A 267 17.11 -5.82 21.67
N PHE A 268 16.85 -6.00 20.38
CA PHE A 268 17.33 -5.14 19.31
C PHE A 268 16.29 -4.93 18.23
N CYS A 269 16.23 -3.71 17.72
CA CYS A 269 15.51 -3.39 16.50
C CYS A 269 16.16 -2.21 15.78
N CYS A 270 16.10 -2.22 14.46
CA CYS A 270 16.46 -1.12 13.60
C CYS A 270 15.46 -0.99 12.44
N THR A 271 15.37 0.20 11.87
CA THR A 271 14.72 0.41 10.57
C THR A 271 15.64 -0.15 9.48
N ALA A 272 15.15 -1.07 8.66
CA ALA A 272 15.86 -1.55 7.49
C ALA A 272 15.66 -0.54 6.35
N THR A 273 16.74 0.09 5.91
CA THR A 273 16.69 1.21 4.95
C THR A 273 17.79 1.08 3.90
N GLY A 274 17.43 1.22 2.63
CA GLY A 274 18.36 1.30 1.51
C GLY A 274 18.36 2.69 0.89
N THR A 275 19.30 2.93 0.00
CA THR A 275 19.27 4.10 -0.88
C THR A 275 19.61 3.64 -2.29
N PRO A 276 18.70 3.77 -3.28
CA PRO A 276 17.44 4.53 -3.27
C PRO A 276 16.18 3.74 -2.89
N GLU A 277 16.27 2.44 -2.65
CA GLU A 277 15.10 1.55 -2.54
C GLU A 277 14.64 1.39 -1.09
N ASP A 278 13.32 1.28 -0.89
CA ASP A 278 12.69 0.87 0.37
C ASP A 278 12.31 -0.61 0.31
N LEU A 279 12.49 -1.35 1.40
CA LEU A 279 12.02 -2.73 1.50
C LEU A 279 10.49 -2.75 1.63
N ALA A 280 9.83 -3.33 0.64
CA ALA A 280 8.40 -3.55 0.61
C ALA A 280 8.09 -5.05 0.51
N PRO A 281 6.92 -5.49 1.02
CA PRO A 281 6.43 -6.84 0.76
C PRO A 281 6.32 -7.10 -0.76
N PRO A 282 6.67 -8.32 -1.23
CA PRO A 282 6.51 -8.67 -2.63
C PRO A 282 5.03 -8.60 -3.04
N GLN A 283 4.78 -8.25 -4.31
CA GLN A 283 3.44 -8.29 -4.89
C GLN A 283 3.05 -9.74 -5.22
N SER A 284 1.76 -10.09 -5.20
CA SER A 284 1.33 -11.49 -5.38
C SER A 284 1.68 -12.11 -6.73
N ASP A 285 1.95 -11.27 -7.71
CA ASP A 285 2.12 -11.53 -9.12
C ASP A 285 3.55 -11.23 -9.61
N PHE A 286 4.51 -11.04 -8.69
CA PHE A 286 5.88 -10.64 -9.03
C PHE A 286 6.55 -11.50 -10.12
N MET A 287 6.12 -12.77 -10.25
CA MET A 287 6.62 -13.69 -11.28
C MET A 287 6.24 -13.27 -12.71
N ASP A 288 5.27 -12.39 -12.92
CA ASP A 288 4.92 -11.83 -14.24
C ASP A 288 6.03 -10.95 -14.82
N TYR A 289 6.91 -10.44 -13.97
CA TYR A 289 8.11 -9.69 -14.37
C TYR A 289 9.29 -10.60 -14.70
N MET A 290 9.17 -11.91 -14.46
CA MET A 290 10.21 -12.89 -14.68
C MET A 290 10.03 -13.64 -16.01
N THR A 291 11.12 -14.17 -16.55
CA THR A 291 11.11 -15.02 -17.75
C THR A 291 10.92 -16.48 -17.38
N LEU A 292 9.88 -17.13 -17.93
CA LEU A 292 9.71 -18.59 -17.82
C LEU A 292 10.75 -19.32 -18.70
N GLU A 293 11.73 -19.94 -18.05
CA GLU A 293 12.81 -20.70 -18.70
C GLU A 293 12.37 -22.10 -19.17
N GLY A 294 11.28 -22.62 -18.59
CA GLY A 294 10.70 -23.91 -18.95
C GLY A 294 10.48 -24.82 -17.75
N THR A 295 10.49 -26.13 -18.01
CA THR A 295 10.26 -27.17 -17.00
C THR A 295 11.58 -27.86 -16.63
N TYR A 296 11.84 -27.95 -15.33
CA TYR A 296 13.05 -28.55 -14.76
C TYR A 296 12.67 -29.58 -13.69
N THR A 297 13.46 -30.64 -13.55
CA THR A 297 13.35 -31.52 -12.40
C THR A 297 14.04 -30.85 -11.21
N VAL A 298 13.27 -30.57 -10.16
CA VAL A 298 13.72 -29.90 -8.94
C VAL A 298 13.63 -30.88 -7.77
N GLU A 299 14.64 -30.82 -6.91
CA GLU A 299 14.68 -31.49 -5.62
C GLU A 299 14.83 -30.41 -4.54
N THR A 300 13.86 -30.34 -3.63
CA THR A 300 13.91 -29.51 -2.41
C THR A 300 13.72 -30.38 -1.18
N ALA A 301 13.84 -29.81 0.02
CA ALA A 301 13.47 -30.53 1.24
C ALA A 301 11.99 -30.99 1.29
N TYR A 302 11.12 -30.38 0.47
CA TYR A 302 9.66 -30.55 0.55
C TYR A 302 9.02 -31.07 -0.75
N TYR A 303 9.78 -31.15 -1.85
CA TYR A 303 9.27 -31.55 -3.16
C TYR A 303 10.34 -32.21 -4.01
N SER A 304 9.95 -33.25 -4.74
CA SER A 304 10.76 -33.89 -5.77
C SER A 304 9.90 -34.11 -7.00
N GLY A 305 10.27 -33.50 -8.12
CA GLY A 305 9.51 -33.63 -9.36
C GLY A 305 9.76 -32.51 -10.36
N ASP A 306 8.93 -32.47 -11.39
CA ASP A 306 8.99 -31.43 -12.41
C ASP A 306 8.37 -30.13 -11.90
N ALA A 307 8.98 -29.01 -12.29
CA ALA A 307 8.66 -27.67 -11.83
C ALA A 307 8.80 -26.65 -12.98
N TYR A 308 7.99 -25.60 -12.97
CA TYR A 308 8.24 -24.41 -13.78
C TYR A 308 9.34 -23.57 -13.13
N TRP A 309 10.19 -22.97 -13.96
CA TRP A 309 11.32 -22.17 -13.52
C TRP A 309 11.29 -20.79 -14.15
N TYR A 310 11.23 -19.77 -13.31
CA TYR A 310 11.18 -18.37 -13.70
C TYR A 310 12.48 -17.70 -13.28
N THR A 311 13.05 -16.86 -14.15
CA THR A 311 14.26 -16.09 -13.83
C THR A 311 14.13 -14.64 -14.28
N GLU A 312 14.68 -13.74 -13.48
CA GLU A 312 14.88 -12.35 -13.86
C GLU A 312 16.37 -12.06 -13.79
N THR A 313 16.99 -11.78 -14.94
CA THR A 313 18.40 -11.40 -15.00
C THR A 313 18.51 -9.89 -14.81
N LEU A 314 19.30 -9.49 -13.82
CA LEU A 314 19.50 -8.09 -13.51
C LEU A 314 20.63 -7.46 -14.34
N GLY A 315 20.61 -6.13 -14.43
CA GLY A 315 21.65 -5.37 -15.11
C GLY A 315 23.02 -5.53 -14.46
N ASP A 316 24.08 -5.23 -15.21
CA ASP A 316 25.46 -5.36 -14.71
C ASP A 316 25.78 -4.45 -13.51
N SER A 317 25.00 -3.38 -13.32
CA SER A 317 25.05 -2.44 -12.21
C SER A 317 24.51 -2.99 -10.89
N GLU A 318 23.72 -4.07 -10.93
CA GLU A 318 23.02 -4.58 -9.76
C GLU A 318 23.92 -5.43 -8.86
N ALA A 319 23.58 -5.47 -7.57
CA ALA A 319 24.33 -6.19 -6.55
C ALA A 319 24.29 -7.72 -6.74
N VAL A 320 23.19 -8.23 -7.31
CA VAL A 320 22.98 -9.65 -7.61
C VAL A 320 22.81 -9.88 -9.11
N THR A 321 23.12 -11.09 -9.58
CA THR A 321 23.02 -11.41 -11.02
C THR A 321 21.61 -11.70 -11.48
N ALA A 322 20.84 -12.43 -10.68
CA ALA A 322 19.50 -12.84 -11.05
C ALA A 322 18.68 -13.18 -9.81
N PHE A 323 17.36 -13.05 -9.98
CA PHE A 323 16.35 -13.66 -9.14
C PHE A 323 15.81 -14.90 -9.83
N TRP A 324 15.43 -15.91 -9.06
CA TRP A 324 14.67 -17.05 -9.59
C TRP A 324 13.50 -17.42 -8.70
N TYR A 325 12.51 -18.03 -9.32
CA TYR A 325 11.32 -18.55 -8.66
C TYR A 325 10.96 -19.90 -9.30
N GLY A 326 10.71 -20.91 -8.47
CA GLY A 326 10.34 -22.24 -8.90
C GLY A 326 8.95 -22.59 -8.38
N THR A 327 8.10 -23.14 -9.26
CA THR A 327 6.76 -23.60 -8.90
C THR A 327 6.49 -25.03 -9.35
N THR A 328 5.56 -25.71 -8.70
CA THR A 328 5.02 -26.97 -9.24
C THR A 328 4.31 -26.71 -10.58
N LEU A 329 4.02 -27.77 -11.34
CA LEU A 329 3.25 -27.63 -12.58
C LEU A 329 1.81 -27.11 -12.36
N ASP A 330 1.27 -27.25 -11.14
CA ASP A 330 0.01 -26.64 -10.70
C ASP A 330 0.18 -25.27 -10.02
N GLY A 331 1.37 -24.66 -10.12
CA GLY A 331 1.65 -23.26 -9.81
C GLY A 331 2.01 -22.94 -8.36
N TYR A 332 2.15 -23.92 -7.47
CA TYR A 332 2.51 -23.64 -6.07
C TYR A 332 4.01 -23.35 -5.93
N PRO A 333 4.41 -22.44 -5.04
CA PRO A 333 5.82 -22.16 -4.78
C PRO A 333 6.58 -23.38 -4.27
N LEU A 334 7.81 -23.52 -4.77
CA LEU A 334 8.76 -24.54 -4.35
C LEU A 334 10.05 -23.93 -3.82
N GLN A 335 10.56 -22.91 -4.49
CA GLN A 335 11.72 -22.15 -4.02
C GLN A 335 11.78 -20.75 -4.64
N GLN A 336 12.48 -19.84 -3.98
CA GLN A 336 12.91 -18.57 -4.56
C GLN A 336 14.29 -18.20 -4.05
N GLY A 337 15.03 -17.39 -4.79
CA GLY A 337 16.32 -16.88 -4.34
C GLY A 337 16.94 -15.84 -5.24
N GLU A 338 18.11 -15.37 -4.83
CA GLU A 338 18.89 -14.34 -5.51
C GLU A 338 20.40 -14.66 -5.50
N GLY A 339 21.17 -13.91 -6.29
CA GLY A 339 22.63 -14.03 -6.36
C GLY A 339 23.15 -15.09 -7.34
N GLY A 340 22.27 -15.75 -8.09
CA GLY A 340 22.59 -16.81 -9.05
C GLY A 340 21.36 -17.28 -9.84
N TYR A 341 21.44 -18.44 -10.49
CA TYR A 341 20.35 -18.98 -11.33
C TYR A 341 19.64 -20.19 -10.70
N GLY A 342 19.82 -20.39 -9.39
CA GLY A 342 19.29 -21.53 -8.65
C GLY A 342 20.34 -22.39 -7.93
N PRO A 343 19.94 -23.30 -7.04
CA PRO A 343 20.85 -24.17 -6.28
C PRO A 343 21.75 -25.05 -7.16
N ASN A 344 21.28 -25.44 -8.35
CA ASN A 344 22.05 -26.23 -9.32
C ASN A 344 22.97 -25.37 -10.21
N SER A 345 22.84 -24.04 -10.15
CA SER A 345 23.65 -23.09 -10.89
C SER A 345 23.91 -21.84 -10.05
N PRO A 346 24.63 -21.97 -8.91
CA PRO A 346 24.83 -20.88 -7.95
C PRO A 346 25.80 -19.80 -8.45
N SER A 347 26.31 -19.92 -9.69
CA SER A 347 27.23 -18.94 -10.26
C SER A 347 26.52 -17.60 -10.48
N GLY A 348 26.99 -16.55 -9.82
CA GLY A 348 26.51 -15.18 -9.96
C GLY A 348 27.33 -14.18 -9.13
N LYS A 349 26.87 -12.92 -9.13
CA LYS A 349 27.33 -11.81 -8.28
C LYS A 349 26.43 -11.73 -7.04
N GLY A 350 26.98 -11.16 -5.97
CA GLY A 350 26.23 -10.89 -4.74
C GLY A 350 26.20 -12.08 -3.79
N ILE A 351 25.37 -11.97 -2.75
CA ILE A 351 25.16 -13.02 -1.77
C ILE A 351 24.20 -14.03 -2.39
N PHE A 352 24.64 -15.29 -2.53
CA PHE A 352 23.76 -16.36 -2.97
C PHE A 352 22.92 -16.85 -1.79
N ILE A 353 21.62 -16.60 -1.86
CA ILE A 353 20.65 -17.02 -0.85
C ILE A 353 19.39 -17.54 -1.52
N TYR A 354 18.66 -18.38 -0.81
CA TYR A 354 17.37 -18.88 -1.28
C TYR A 354 16.59 -19.46 -0.13
N HIS A 355 15.28 -19.59 -0.31
CA HIS A 355 14.49 -20.45 0.56
C HIS A 355 13.62 -21.41 -0.22
N GLU A 356 13.43 -22.57 0.38
CA GLU A 356 12.53 -23.62 -0.05
C GLU A 356 11.22 -23.52 0.72
N TYR A 357 10.12 -23.48 -0.02
CA TYR A 357 8.78 -23.44 0.55
C TYR A 357 8.38 -24.84 1.00
N ASN A 358 7.86 -24.96 2.23
CA ASN A 358 7.11 -26.15 2.59
C ASN A 358 5.76 -26.11 1.89
N TYR A 359 5.72 -26.69 0.70
CA TYR A 359 4.54 -26.80 -0.15
C TYR A 359 3.29 -27.33 0.59
N THR A 360 3.48 -28.18 1.61
CA THR A 360 2.36 -28.72 2.40
C THR A 360 1.75 -27.66 3.32
N SER A 361 2.55 -26.85 4.00
CA SER A 361 2.01 -25.77 4.84
C SER A 361 1.42 -24.66 3.99
N TRP A 362 2.06 -24.31 2.86
CA TRP A 362 1.50 -23.36 1.90
C TRP A 362 0.09 -23.77 1.43
N LYS A 363 -0.08 -25.03 1.04
CA LYS A 363 -1.38 -25.56 0.61
C LYS A 363 -2.44 -25.53 1.70
N ALA A 364 -2.06 -25.70 2.95
CA ALA A 364 -2.98 -25.76 4.07
C ALA A 364 -3.52 -24.38 4.45
N GLU A 365 -2.69 -23.34 4.30
CA GLU A 365 -2.96 -21.99 4.84
C GLU A 365 -3.18 -20.94 3.74
N MET A 366 -3.18 -21.32 2.45
CA MET A 366 -3.46 -20.37 1.37
C MET A 366 -4.88 -19.79 1.45
N GLY A 367 -5.00 -18.46 1.37
CA GLY A 367 -6.28 -17.76 1.41
C GLY A 367 -6.92 -17.72 2.81
N VAL A 368 -6.19 -18.11 3.85
CA VAL A 368 -6.60 -17.91 5.23
C VAL A 368 -6.26 -16.48 5.63
N ALA A 369 -7.26 -15.72 6.05
CA ALA A 369 -7.06 -14.34 6.50
C ALA A 369 -6.11 -14.30 7.71
N ILE A 370 -5.10 -13.46 7.63
CA ILE A 370 -4.08 -13.29 8.68
C ILE A 370 -4.56 -12.22 9.67
N ASP A 371 -4.45 -12.50 10.96
CA ASP A 371 -4.75 -11.54 12.02
C ASP A 371 -3.82 -10.32 11.90
N PRO A 372 -4.35 -9.08 11.78
CA PRO A 372 -3.52 -7.89 11.65
C PRO A 372 -2.53 -7.65 12.78
N SER A 373 -2.79 -8.18 13.97
CA SER A 373 -1.86 -8.08 15.10
C SER A 373 -0.52 -8.78 14.84
N ILE A 374 -0.45 -9.72 13.89
CA ILE A 374 0.80 -10.36 13.47
C ILE A 374 1.78 -9.34 12.87
N PHE A 375 1.27 -8.30 12.22
CA PHE A 375 2.07 -7.26 11.56
C PHE A 375 2.29 -6.01 12.44
N GLU A 376 1.88 -6.03 13.70
CA GLU A 376 2.11 -4.90 14.61
C GLU A 376 3.61 -4.69 14.83
N VAL A 377 4.07 -3.45 14.57
CA VAL A 377 5.45 -3.06 14.82
C VAL A 377 5.75 -3.20 16.32
N PRO A 378 6.72 -4.03 16.74
CA PRO A 378 7.03 -4.22 18.15
C PRO A 378 7.41 -2.90 18.84
N THR A 379 7.10 -2.74 20.12
CA THR A 379 7.37 -1.49 20.86
C THR A 379 8.83 -1.04 20.78
N ILE A 380 9.79 -1.99 20.81
CA ILE A 380 11.23 -1.68 20.64
C ILE A 380 11.55 -1.03 19.29
N CYS A 381 10.81 -1.41 18.24
CA CYS A 381 10.94 -0.86 16.90
C CYS A 381 10.24 0.49 16.75
N GLN A 382 9.11 0.71 17.42
CA GLN A 382 8.38 1.98 17.36
C GLN A 382 9.23 3.17 17.86
N THR A 383 10.13 2.90 18.81
CA THR A 383 11.03 3.92 19.39
C THR A 383 12.46 3.85 18.85
N THR A 384 12.75 2.95 17.89
CA THR A 384 14.12 2.80 17.41
C THR A 384 14.54 4.02 16.59
N THR A 385 15.77 4.46 16.82
CA THR A 385 16.45 5.45 15.97
C THR A 385 17.64 4.81 15.23
N SER A 386 17.83 3.50 15.40
CA SER A 386 18.88 2.75 14.74
C SER A 386 18.44 2.41 13.33
N SER A 387 19.34 2.54 12.36
CA SER A 387 19.12 2.12 10.98
C SER A 387 20.08 1.01 10.61
N CYS A 388 19.55 -0.04 9.99
CA CYS A 388 20.31 -1.12 9.39
C CYS A 388 20.33 -0.89 7.89
N HIS A 389 21.50 -0.49 7.38
CA HIS A 389 21.67 -0.20 5.96
C HIS A 389 22.00 -1.49 5.21
N TYR A 390 21.19 -1.79 4.18
CA TYR A 390 21.59 -2.73 3.15
C TYR A 390 22.34 -1.99 2.02
N PRO A 391 23.20 -2.71 1.27
CA PRO A 391 24.07 -2.14 0.24
C PRO A 391 23.36 -1.32 -0.83
#